data_AF-A0A2P7TGV9-F1
#
_entry.id   AF-A0A2P7TGV9-F1
#
_cell.length_a   1.000
_cell.length_b   1.000
_cell.length_c   1.000
_cell.angle_alpha   90.00
_cell.angle_beta   90.00
_cell.angle_gamma   90.00
#
_symmetry.space_group_name_H-M   'P 1'
#
loop_
_entity.id
_entity.type
_entity.pdbx_description
1 polymer ?
#
loop_
_entity_poly.entity_id
_entity_poly.type
_entity_poly.pdbx_seq_one_letter_code
_entity_poly.pdbx_strand_id
1 'polypeptide(L)'
;MKVIDALFDFFAPNAKEPDVKFGRYSDSYKTDLQHQSLDNATHEYEKGNYLEAYRHFFTYLCDEKEDNVHFEVTGNEIHFSLLQGSKRISGVAGTGKIWAETAMAKAKSLNVSLMRKLMEMNYALRYCRYALHNDIIYLKFNTGILDGSPQKLYFALKEMAISADRQDDTLLNEFSNLEAIDSSHIRQMPDEEKSVKYSFFRKWTEETLQEVRRLDPNIFSRGISYLLLNLAYKTDYLIVPHGTVMDAIERVHILYFNENEDAAIVEKNAAMIREFEKMLAILPDEFNRQLYCTQTTFGITNFATPGQVADIIYELLQDAKEYKRRKQLTIAHGVVEYIMHYCLFHYGMPQCIRELLHVGIRVLNGTYFEALGFTEQFFNPNTNSFDKPAIKHCVSAIGKRALKDYPLFDFDVKNLDYRSATDFVYSLLLEIANCNYNDR
;
A
#
# COMPACT_ATOMS: atom_id res chain seq x y z
N MET A 1 -17.94 20.88 2.64
CA MET A 1 -17.46 21.59 3.86
C MET A 1 -15.99 21.19 4.07
N LYS A 2 -15.07 21.55 3.15
CA LYS A 2 -13.98 22.57 3.28
C LYS A 2 -13.14 22.62 4.57
N VAL A 3 -13.42 21.82 5.59
CA VAL A 3 -12.79 21.92 6.93
C VAL A 3 -11.73 20.84 7.15
N ILE A 4 -11.75 19.75 6.38
CA ILE A 4 -10.75 18.66 6.50
C ILE A 4 -9.53 18.91 5.58
N ASP A 5 -9.69 19.61 4.46
CA ASP A 5 -8.56 20.08 3.63
C ASP A 5 -7.69 21.11 4.37
N ALA A 6 -8.28 21.84 5.31
CA ALA A 6 -7.52 22.68 6.22
C ALA A 6 -6.65 21.88 7.21
N LEU A 7 -6.67 20.54 7.23
CA LEU A 7 -5.89 19.70 8.15
C LEU A 7 -4.73 18.94 7.48
N PHE A 8 -4.66 18.89 6.15
CA PHE A 8 -3.43 18.53 5.43
C PHE A 8 -2.66 19.79 4.99
N ASP A 9 -3.34 20.89 4.68
CA ASP A 9 -2.70 22.18 4.37
C ASP A 9 -2.22 22.98 5.61
N PHE A 10 -2.55 22.56 6.86
CA PHE A 10 -2.13 23.31 8.07
C PHE A 10 -0.72 23.00 8.59
N PHE A 11 -0.06 21.98 8.05
CA PHE A 11 1.19 21.45 8.64
C PHE A 11 2.45 21.83 7.88
N ALA A 12 2.38 22.83 7.00
CA ALA A 12 3.55 23.46 6.42
C ALA A 12 3.85 24.80 7.12
N PRO A 13 5.06 25.02 7.69
CA PRO A 13 5.61 26.36 7.82
C PRO A 13 5.87 26.92 6.42
N ASN A 14 4.92 27.71 5.91
CA ASN A 14 5.05 28.65 4.77
C ASN A 14 5.56 28.11 3.41
N ALA A 15 5.71 26.80 3.20
CA ALA A 15 5.95 26.21 1.88
C ALA A 15 5.12 24.92 1.72
N LYS A 16 4.20 24.89 0.74
CA LYS A 16 3.35 23.73 0.46
C LYS A 16 4.25 22.51 0.18
N GLU A 17 4.19 21.47 1.02
CA GLU A 17 4.96 20.24 0.80
C GLU A 17 4.61 19.63 -0.58
N PRO A 18 5.54 18.89 -1.23
CA PRO A 18 5.28 18.21 -2.49
C PRO A 18 4.14 17.18 -2.36
N ASP A 19 3.29 17.10 -3.39
CA ASP A 19 2.20 16.11 -3.47
C ASP A 19 2.74 14.76 -3.98
N VAL A 20 3.43 14.02 -3.10
CA VAL A 20 4.01 12.70 -3.39
C VAL A 20 3.27 11.61 -2.61
N LYS A 21 2.81 10.57 -3.31
CA LYS A 21 2.16 9.40 -2.69
C LYS A 21 3.19 8.36 -2.23
N PHE A 22 2.99 7.83 -1.02
CA PHE A 22 3.80 6.76 -0.44
C PHE A 22 2.96 5.57 0.02
N GLY A 23 3.50 4.38 -0.21
CA GLY A 23 2.92 3.11 0.19
C GLY A 23 1.60 2.76 -0.50
N ARG A 24 1.11 1.59 -0.14
CA ARG A 24 -0.16 1.05 -0.65
C ARG A 24 -1.35 1.80 -0.06
N TYR A 25 -2.43 1.85 -0.83
CA TYR A 25 -3.73 2.33 -0.37
C TYR A 25 -4.30 1.41 0.72
N SER A 26 -4.98 2.01 1.68
CA SER A 26 -5.72 1.31 2.73
C SER A 26 -7.11 1.92 2.86
N ASP A 27 -8.14 1.09 2.75
CA ASP A 27 -9.54 1.47 2.99
C ASP A 27 -9.93 1.40 4.48
N SER A 28 -8.95 1.24 5.38
CA SER A 28 -9.18 1.18 6.83
C SER A 28 -9.48 2.55 7.45
N TYR A 29 -9.27 3.64 6.72
CA TYR A 29 -9.40 5.03 7.20
C TYR A 29 -10.78 5.62 6.88
N LYS A 30 -11.85 4.89 7.20
CA LYS A 30 -13.22 5.36 6.98
C LYS A 30 -13.62 6.36 8.06
N THR A 31 -14.25 7.45 7.64
CA THR A 31 -14.80 8.48 8.52
C THR A 31 -16.08 8.00 9.20
N ASP A 32 -16.45 8.62 10.32
CA ASP A 32 -17.73 8.39 10.99
C ASP A 32 -18.92 8.52 10.03
N LEU A 33 -18.86 9.50 9.11
CA LEU A 33 -19.89 9.71 8.09
C LEU A 33 -19.98 8.54 7.10
N GLN A 34 -18.85 7.97 6.70
CA GLN A 34 -18.84 6.78 5.85
C GLN A 34 -19.40 5.57 6.60
N HIS A 35 -19.00 5.34 7.85
CA HIS A 35 -19.58 4.28 8.68
C HIS A 35 -21.10 4.42 8.83
N GLN A 36 -21.57 5.63 9.16
CA GLN A 36 -23.00 5.92 9.21
C GLN A 36 -23.69 5.70 7.86
N SER A 37 -23.02 6.01 6.74
CA SER A 37 -23.55 5.74 5.41
C SER A 37 -23.72 4.24 5.16
N LEU A 38 -22.81 3.39 5.61
CA LEU A 38 -22.95 1.94 5.49
C LEU A 38 -24.12 1.40 6.34
N ASP A 39 -24.31 1.94 7.54
CA ASP A 39 -25.44 1.59 8.40
C ASP A 39 -26.78 1.98 7.73
N ASN A 40 -26.85 3.20 7.18
CA ASN A 40 -28.01 3.68 6.43
C ASN A 40 -28.27 2.81 5.18
N ALA A 41 -27.21 2.40 4.47
CA ALA A 41 -27.34 1.51 3.32
C ALA A 41 -28.01 0.19 3.70
N THR A 42 -27.61 -0.39 4.84
CA THR A 42 -28.17 -1.64 5.35
C THR A 42 -29.63 -1.46 5.73
N HIS A 43 -29.96 -0.41 6.48
CA HIS A 43 -31.33 -0.11 6.92
C HIS A 43 -32.30 0.13 5.76
N GLU A 44 -31.89 0.91 4.75
CA GLU A 44 -32.74 1.17 3.58
C GLU A 44 -32.93 -0.09 2.73
N TYR A 45 -31.91 -0.96 2.64
CA TYR A 45 -32.02 -2.23 1.94
C TYR A 45 -33.06 -3.15 2.60
N GLU A 46 -33.06 -3.23 3.93
CA GLU A 46 -34.01 -4.05 4.71
C GLU A 46 -35.46 -3.56 4.57
N LYS A 47 -35.67 -2.27 4.34
CA LYS A 47 -36.99 -1.68 4.04
C LYS A 47 -37.46 -1.90 2.59
N GLY A 48 -36.60 -2.41 1.71
CA GLY A 48 -36.87 -2.52 0.28
C GLY A 48 -36.62 -1.23 -0.52
N ASN A 49 -36.01 -0.21 0.09
CA ASN A 49 -35.64 1.05 -0.57
C ASN A 49 -34.27 0.92 -1.26
N TYR A 50 -34.18 0.01 -2.23
CA TYR A 50 -32.90 -0.43 -2.79
C TYR A 50 -32.06 0.67 -3.45
N LEU A 51 -32.70 1.61 -4.16
CA LEU A 51 -31.97 2.70 -4.82
C LEU A 51 -31.25 3.59 -3.78
N GLU A 52 -31.93 3.96 -2.70
CA GLU A 52 -31.31 4.74 -1.62
C GLU A 52 -30.26 3.94 -0.85
N ALA A 53 -30.50 2.63 -0.63
CA ALA A 53 -29.50 1.74 -0.07
C ALA A 53 -28.20 1.77 -0.88
N TYR A 54 -28.29 1.74 -2.21
CA TYR A 54 -27.13 1.77 -3.09
C TYR A 54 -26.47 3.14 -3.15
N ARG A 55 -27.22 4.25 -3.08
CA ARG A 55 -26.62 5.58 -2.93
C ARG A 55 -25.77 5.67 -1.67
N HIS A 56 -26.29 5.19 -0.54
CA HIS A 56 -25.56 5.15 0.73
C HIS A 56 -24.34 4.22 0.67
N PHE A 57 -24.46 3.07 -0.01
CA PHE A 57 -23.36 2.14 -0.22
C PHE A 57 -22.23 2.75 -1.05
N PHE A 58 -22.51 3.39 -2.19
CA PHE A 58 -21.46 4.03 -2.99
C PHE A 58 -20.83 5.22 -2.26
N THR A 59 -21.61 5.97 -1.48
CA THR A 59 -21.09 7.03 -0.61
C THR A 59 -20.11 6.48 0.44
N TYR A 60 -20.33 5.28 0.97
CA TYR A 60 -19.37 4.62 1.88
C TYR A 60 -18.05 4.25 1.17
N LEU A 61 -18.11 3.86 -0.11
CA LEU A 61 -16.93 3.52 -0.90
C LEU A 61 -16.13 4.76 -1.32
N CYS A 62 -16.79 5.89 -1.59
CA CYS A 62 -16.16 7.14 -1.99
C CYS A 62 -15.08 7.58 -1.00
N ASP A 63 -13.88 7.82 -1.52
CA ASP A 63 -12.78 8.49 -0.87
C ASP A 63 -12.52 9.78 -1.65
N GLU A 64 -12.90 10.92 -1.08
CA GLU A 64 -12.83 12.23 -1.74
C GLU A 64 -11.40 12.59 -2.18
N LYS A 65 -10.37 12.06 -1.49
CA LYS A 65 -8.97 12.33 -1.83
C LYS A 65 -8.48 11.50 -2.99
N GLU A 66 -8.92 10.24 -3.02
CA GLU A 66 -8.59 9.35 -4.12
C GLU A 66 -9.43 9.62 -5.36
N ASP A 67 -10.57 10.31 -5.24
CA ASP A 67 -11.53 10.51 -6.33
C ASP A 67 -11.80 9.18 -7.05
N ASN A 68 -12.07 8.16 -6.23
CA ASN A 68 -12.02 6.76 -6.62
C ASN A 68 -13.36 6.21 -7.13
N VAL A 69 -14.48 6.80 -6.72
CA VAL A 69 -15.83 6.33 -7.02
C VAL A 69 -16.69 7.50 -7.49
N HIS A 70 -17.29 7.35 -8.66
CA HIS A 70 -18.27 8.27 -9.21
C HIS A 70 -19.58 7.55 -9.47
N PHE A 71 -20.70 8.18 -9.12
CA PHE A 71 -22.01 7.63 -9.45
C PHE A 71 -23.04 8.74 -9.67
N GLU A 72 -24.00 8.47 -10.55
CA GLU A 72 -25.11 9.36 -10.88
C GLU A 72 -26.44 8.59 -10.89
N VAL A 73 -27.51 9.27 -10.50
CA VAL A 73 -28.86 8.71 -10.52
C VAL A 73 -29.54 9.13 -11.82
N THR A 74 -29.88 8.17 -12.66
CA THR A 74 -30.56 8.39 -13.93
C THR A 74 -31.87 7.62 -13.93
N GLY A 75 -32.98 8.31 -13.69
CA GLY A 75 -34.29 7.68 -13.52
C GLY A 75 -34.33 6.76 -12.30
N ASN A 76 -34.54 5.46 -12.53
CA ASN A 76 -34.59 4.43 -11.48
C ASN A 76 -33.31 3.60 -11.39
N GLU A 77 -32.19 4.12 -11.91
CA GLU A 77 -30.91 3.43 -11.94
C GLU A 77 -29.80 4.33 -11.41
N ILE A 78 -28.79 3.72 -10.78
CA ILE A 78 -27.52 4.37 -10.44
C ILE A 78 -26.47 3.86 -11.41
N HIS A 79 -25.92 4.74 -12.22
CA HIS A 79 -24.74 4.46 -13.02
C HIS A 79 -23.51 4.78 -12.17
N PHE A 80 -22.57 3.85 -12.07
CA PHE A 80 -21.39 4.04 -11.25
C PHE A 80 -20.12 3.61 -11.98
N SER A 81 -19.01 4.19 -11.54
CA SER A 81 -17.68 3.75 -11.87
C SER A 81 -16.80 3.78 -10.61
N LEU A 82 -15.88 2.83 -10.51
CA LEU A 82 -14.88 2.77 -9.47
C LEU A 82 -13.50 2.48 -10.07
N LEU A 83 -12.46 3.05 -9.46
CA LEU A 83 -11.08 2.91 -9.88
C LEU A 83 -10.32 1.99 -8.93
N GLN A 84 -9.56 1.07 -9.51
CA GLN A 84 -8.67 0.18 -8.78
C GLN A 84 -7.40 0.00 -9.60
N GLY A 85 -6.32 0.67 -9.17
CA GLY A 85 -5.03 0.54 -9.82
C GLY A 85 -5.11 0.91 -11.30
N SER A 86 -4.78 -0.04 -12.18
CA SER A 86 -4.84 0.13 -13.64
C SER A 86 -6.25 0.03 -14.23
N LYS A 87 -7.28 -0.30 -13.43
CA LYS A 87 -8.63 -0.63 -13.91
C LYS A 87 -9.73 0.33 -13.49
N ARG A 88 -10.69 0.48 -14.39
CA ARG A 88 -11.97 1.14 -14.16
C ARG A 88 -13.09 0.10 -14.29
N ILE A 89 -13.81 -0.12 -13.20
CA ILE A 89 -15.02 -0.93 -13.20
C ILE A 89 -16.21 -0.01 -13.35
N SER A 90 -17.11 -0.32 -14.28
CA SER A 90 -18.34 0.44 -14.50
C SER A 90 -19.56 -0.46 -14.37
N GLY A 91 -20.67 0.08 -13.92
CA GLY A 91 -21.87 -0.71 -13.70
C GLY A 91 -23.13 0.10 -13.53
N VAL A 92 -24.24 -0.63 -13.37
CA VAL A 92 -25.56 -0.06 -13.13
C VAL A 92 -26.25 -0.82 -12.02
N ALA A 93 -26.75 -0.10 -11.02
CA ALA A 93 -27.64 -0.60 -9.98
C ALA A 93 -29.06 -0.10 -10.26
N GLY A 94 -29.89 -0.96 -10.87
CA GLY A 94 -31.29 -0.66 -11.19
C GLY A 94 -32.26 -1.28 -10.18
N THR A 95 -33.54 -1.35 -10.55
CA THR A 95 -34.62 -1.86 -9.67
C THR A 95 -34.78 -3.38 -9.66
N GLY A 96 -34.29 -4.09 -10.69
CA GLY A 96 -34.39 -5.55 -10.76
C GLY A 96 -33.07 -6.28 -10.61
N LYS A 97 -31.96 -5.64 -10.99
CA LYS A 97 -30.63 -6.22 -11.01
C LYS A 97 -29.57 -5.16 -10.81
N ILE A 98 -28.41 -5.61 -10.37
CA ILE A 98 -27.17 -4.85 -10.39
C ILE A 98 -26.14 -5.62 -11.19
N TRP A 99 -25.32 -4.90 -11.93
CA TRP A 99 -24.21 -5.47 -12.67
C TRP A 99 -23.02 -4.50 -12.71
N ALA A 100 -21.83 -5.07 -12.85
CA ALA A 100 -20.58 -4.36 -13.03
C ALA A 100 -19.70 -5.12 -14.02
N GLU A 101 -18.90 -4.41 -14.80
CA GLU A 101 -17.92 -4.98 -15.71
C GLU A 101 -16.67 -4.12 -15.83
N THR A 102 -15.58 -4.76 -16.22
CA THR A 102 -14.36 -4.11 -16.68
C THR A 102 -13.81 -4.90 -17.85
N ALA A 103 -13.30 -4.19 -18.86
CA ALA A 103 -12.52 -4.81 -19.92
C ALA A 103 -11.14 -5.17 -19.38
N MET A 104 -10.69 -6.39 -19.67
CA MET A 104 -9.40 -6.91 -19.20
C MET A 104 -8.34 -6.77 -20.29
N ALA A 105 -8.63 -7.32 -21.48
CA ALA A 105 -7.74 -7.28 -22.63
C ALA A 105 -8.51 -7.59 -23.93
N LYS A 106 -7.94 -7.18 -25.06
CA LYS A 106 -8.41 -7.55 -26.39
C LYS A 106 -7.59 -8.73 -26.89
N ALA A 107 -8.25 -9.81 -27.30
CA ALA A 107 -7.58 -10.93 -27.92
C ALA A 107 -7.44 -10.70 -29.43
N LYS A 108 -6.23 -10.78 -29.97
CA LYS A 108 -5.98 -10.87 -31.43
C LYS A 108 -6.49 -12.19 -32.00
N SER A 109 -6.36 -13.23 -31.20
CA SER A 109 -6.82 -14.59 -31.50
C SER A 109 -7.13 -15.31 -30.19
N LEU A 110 -8.14 -16.17 -30.21
CA LEU A 110 -8.51 -16.98 -29.05
C LEU A 110 -7.87 -18.36 -29.21
N ASN A 111 -6.91 -18.67 -28.35
CA ASN A 111 -6.27 -19.98 -28.31
C ASN A 111 -6.78 -20.83 -27.14
N VAL A 112 -6.62 -22.15 -27.24
CA VAL A 112 -7.13 -23.11 -26.24
C VAL A 112 -6.52 -22.87 -24.86
N SER A 113 -5.24 -22.49 -24.79
CA SER A 113 -4.54 -22.25 -23.53
C SER A 113 -5.12 -21.05 -22.78
N LEU A 114 -5.36 -19.94 -23.49
CA LEU A 114 -6.03 -18.75 -22.95
C LEU A 114 -7.43 -19.08 -22.45
N MET A 115 -8.23 -19.78 -23.25
CA MET A 115 -9.59 -20.17 -22.84
C MET A 115 -9.60 -21.06 -21.61
N ARG A 116 -8.66 -22.03 -21.52
CA ARG A 116 -8.51 -22.89 -20.35
C ARG A 116 -8.13 -22.08 -19.10
N LYS A 117 -7.15 -21.17 -19.21
CA LYS A 117 -6.74 -20.28 -18.12
C LYS A 117 -7.91 -19.47 -17.59
N LEU A 118 -8.70 -18.84 -18.46
CA LEU A 118 -9.88 -18.06 -18.06
C LEU A 118 -10.92 -18.94 -17.34
N MET A 119 -11.10 -20.19 -17.77
CA MET A 119 -11.99 -21.14 -17.08
C MET A 119 -11.46 -21.56 -15.70
N GLU A 120 -10.16 -21.78 -15.56
CA GLU A 120 -9.52 -22.08 -14.28
C GLU A 120 -9.66 -20.90 -13.31
N MET A 121 -9.45 -19.67 -13.79
CA MET A 121 -9.64 -18.47 -12.99
C MET A 121 -11.10 -18.31 -12.55
N ASN A 122 -12.06 -18.61 -13.43
CA ASN A 122 -13.48 -18.62 -13.07
C ASN A 122 -13.82 -19.59 -11.94
N TYR A 123 -13.10 -20.70 -11.83
CA TYR A 123 -13.31 -21.65 -10.73
C TYR A 123 -12.85 -21.10 -9.37
N ALA A 124 -11.88 -20.18 -9.36
CA ALA A 124 -11.37 -19.56 -8.15
C ALA A 124 -12.18 -18.34 -7.68
N LEU A 125 -12.92 -17.69 -8.59
CA LEU A 125 -13.75 -16.51 -8.29
C LEU A 125 -15.08 -16.90 -7.66
N ARG A 126 -15.54 -16.12 -6.67
CA ARG A 126 -16.79 -16.39 -5.94
C ARG A 126 -17.96 -15.56 -6.43
N TYR A 127 -17.71 -14.31 -6.82
CA TYR A 127 -18.74 -13.34 -7.17
C TYR A 127 -18.70 -12.95 -8.65
N CYS A 128 -17.51 -12.80 -9.21
CA CYS A 128 -17.33 -12.37 -10.60
C CYS A 128 -16.90 -13.52 -11.53
N ARG A 129 -16.94 -13.26 -12.84
CA ARG A 129 -16.56 -14.23 -13.87
C ARG A 129 -15.98 -13.55 -15.10
N TYR A 130 -14.94 -14.14 -15.66
CA TYR A 130 -14.46 -13.87 -17.00
C TYR A 130 -15.52 -14.26 -18.02
N ALA A 131 -15.80 -13.35 -18.94
CA ALA A 131 -16.70 -13.49 -20.06
C ALA A 131 -16.03 -12.94 -21.33
N LEU A 132 -16.45 -13.44 -22.49
CA LEU A 132 -15.93 -13.01 -23.78
C LEU A 132 -17.04 -12.33 -24.58
N HIS A 133 -16.76 -11.17 -25.16
CA HIS A 133 -17.65 -10.50 -26.09
C HIS A 133 -16.85 -9.76 -27.17
N ASN A 134 -17.06 -10.08 -28.45
CA ASN A 134 -16.38 -9.47 -29.60
C ASN A 134 -14.87 -9.36 -29.42
N ASP A 135 -14.22 -10.49 -29.11
CA ASP A 135 -12.78 -10.62 -28.85
C ASP A 135 -12.24 -9.85 -27.64
N ILE A 136 -13.12 -9.23 -26.84
CA ILE A 136 -12.75 -8.58 -25.59
C ILE A 136 -13.07 -9.50 -24.43
N ILE A 137 -12.08 -9.71 -23.58
CA ILE A 137 -12.21 -10.41 -22.32
C ILE A 137 -12.72 -9.39 -21.30
N TYR A 138 -13.84 -9.69 -20.65
CA TYR A 138 -14.41 -8.91 -19.57
C TYR A 138 -14.35 -9.70 -18.28
N LEU A 139 -14.09 -9.01 -17.17
CA LEU A 139 -14.50 -9.50 -15.86
C LEU A 139 -15.88 -8.92 -15.56
N LYS A 140 -16.86 -9.76 -15.22
CA LYS A 140 -18.25 -9.35 -15.01
C LYS A 140 -18.81 -9.84 -13.68
N PHE A 141 -19.60 -8.99 -13.05
CA PHE A 141 -20.44 -9.30 -11.90
C PHE A 141 -21.90 -8.96 -12.24
N ASN A 142 -22.85 -9.79 -11.80
CA ASN A 142 -24.26 -9.44 -11.78
C ASN A 142 -25.02 -10.25 -10.73
N THR A 143 -26.05 -9.64 -10.16
CA THR A 143 -26.99 -10.31 -9.26
C THR A 143 -28.37 -9.65 -9.34
N GLY A 144 -29.40 -10.40 -8.93
CA GLY A 144 -30.74 -9.85 -8.71
C GLY A 144 -30.75 -8.95 -7.49
N ILE A 145 -31.64 -7.96 -7.46
CA ILE A 145 -31.65 -6.95 -6.39
C ILE A 145 -31.86 -7.54 -4.99
N LEU A 146 -32.65 -8.62 -4.88
CA LEU A 146 -32.94 -9.31 -3.62
C LEU A 146 -31.70 -9.97 -3.01
N ASP A 147 -30.71 -10.30 -3.85
CA ASP A 147 -29.44 -10.90 -3.45
C ASP A 147 -28.28 -9.90 -3.42
N GLY A 148 -28.55 -8.62 -3.73
CA GLY A 148 -27.56 -7.56 -3.85
C GLY A 148 -27.49 -6.67 -2.61
N SER A 149 -27.37 -7.23 -1.40
CA SER A 149 -27.22 -6.41 -0.18
C SER A 149 -25.90 -5.64 -0.17
N PRO A 150 -25.81 -4.47 0.49
CA PRO A 150 -24.58 -3.66 0.55
C PRO A 150 -23.33 -4.47 0.96
N GLN A 151 -23.46 -5.37 1.93
CA GLN A 151 -22.36 -6.25 2.36
C GLN A 151 -21.90 -7.20 1.25
N LYS A 152 -22.84 -7.86 0.54
CA LYS A 152 -22.51 -8.74 -0.58
C LYS A 152 -21.88 -7.95 -1.73
N LEU A 153 -22.38 -6.75 -2.00
CA LEU A 153 -21.82 -5.86 -3.01
C LEU A 153 -20.40 -5.40 -2.67
N TYR A 154 -20.11 -5.10 -1.41
CA TYR A 154 -18.75 -4.79 -0.97
C TYR A 154 -17.78 -5.91 -1.36
N PHE A 155 -18.08 -7.17 -0.98
CA PHE A 155 -17.22 -8.30 -1.30
C PHE A 155 -17.15 -8.61 -2.79
N ALA A 156 -18.26 -8.49 -3.52
CA ALA A 156 -18.28 -8.72 -4.96
C ALA A 156 -17.46 -7.69 -5.73
N LEU A 157 -17.63 -6.40 -5.44
CA LEU A 157 -16.87 -5.33 -6.08
C LEU A 157 -15.40 -5.35 -5.64
N LYS A 158 -15.11 -5.71 -4.39
CA LYS A 158 -13.74 -5.89 -3.90
C LYS A 158 -13.02 -7.03 -4.61
N GLU A 159 -13.64 -8.21 -4.71
CA GLU A 159 -13.08 -9.34 -5.47
C GLU A 159 -12.83 -8.92 -6.93
N MET A 160 -13.81 -8.28 -7.56
CA MET A 160 -13.73 -7.85 -8.95
C MET A 160 -12.59 -6.85 -9.17
N ALA A 161 -12.50 -5.81 -8.33
CA ALA A 161 -11.48 -4.77 -8.40
C ALA A 161 -10.07 -5.35 -8.24
N ILE A 162 -9.83 -6.08 -7.16
CA ILE A 162 -8.50 -6.65 -6.86
C ILE A 162 -8.11 -7.68 -7.93
N SER A 163 -9.07 -8.50 -8.40
CA SER A 163 -8.80 -9.47 -9.46
C SER A 163 -8.48 -8.80 -10.78
N ALA A 164 -9.19 -7.72 -11.13
CA ALA A 164 -8.98 -7.03 -12.39
C ALA A 164 -7.61 -6.34 -12.45
N ASP A 165 -7.20 -5.69 -11.36
CA ASP A 165 -5.92 -4.99 -11.24
C ASP A 165 -4.72 -5.95 -11.17
N ARG A 166 -4.88 -7.12 -10.56
CA ARG A 166 -3.78 -8.10 -10.47
C ARG A 166 -3.59 -8.90 -11.77
N GLN A 167 -4.70 -9.23 -12.44
CA GLN A 167 -4.68 -10.21 -13.52
C GLN A 167 -4.45 -9.60 -14.89
N ASP A 168 -4.61 -8.30 -15.07
CA ASP A 168 -4.38 -7.70 -16.38
C ASP A 168 -2.91 -7.77 -16.78
N ASP A 169 -1.99 -7.40 -15.89
CA ASP A 169 -0.55 -7.47 -16.10
C ASP A 169 -0.12 -8.93 -16.27
N THR A 170 -0.64 -9.82 -15.41
CA THR A 170 -0.35 -11.26 -15.49
C THR A 170 -0.78 -11.85 -16.83
N LEU A 171 -2.01 -11.56 -17.29
CA LEU A 171 -2.52 -12.07 -18.55
C LEU A 171 -1.76 -11.50 -19.76
N LEU A 172 -1.45 -10.21 -19.76
CA LEU A 172 -0.70 -9.56 -20.84
C LEU A 172 0.73 -10.10 -20.95
N ASN A 173 1.37 -10.39 -19.82
CA ASN A 173 2.70 -10.99 -19.79
C ASN A 173 2.70 -12.46 -20.23
N GLU A 174 1.69 -13.24 -19.86
CA GLU A 174 1.59 -14.67 -20.21
C GLU A 174 1.16 -14.90 -21.67
N PHE A 175 0.35 -13.99 -22.24
CA PHE A 175 -0.27 -14.17 -23.56
C PHE A 175 0.04 -13.02 -24.51
N SER A 176 1.07 -13.19 -25.35
CA SER A 176 1.46 -12.22 -26.40
C SER A 176 0.39 -11.87 -27.44
N ASN A 177 -0.69 -12.66 -27.52
CA ASN A 177 -1.85 -12.41 -28.38
C ASN A 177 -2.90 -11.48 -27.74
N LEU A 178 -2.66 -10.98 -26.53
CA LEU A 178 -3.51 -9.99 -25.86
C LEU A 178 -2.98 -8.57 -26.05
N GLU A 179 -3.88 -7.61 -26.12
CA GLU A 179 -3.59 -6.18 -26.11
C GLU A 179 -4.28 -5.52 -24.91
N ALA A 180 -3.58 -4.59 -24.27
CA ALA A 180 -4.13 -3.78 -23.20
C ALA A 180 -5.31 -2.92 -23.71
N ILE A 181 -6.34 -2.77 -22.88
CA ILE A 181 -7.48 -1.88 -23.14
C ILE A 181 -7.62 -0.94 -21.93
N ASP A 182 -7.94 0.32 -22.21
CA ASP A 182 -8.35 1.37 -21.26
C ASP A 182 -7.38 1.60 -20.09
N SER A 183 -6.45 2.53 -20.32
CA SER A 183 -5.52 3.07 -19.31
C SER A 183 -5.70 4.58 -19.11
N SER A 184 -6.86 5.11 -19.50
CA SER A 184 -7.09 6.56 -19.63
C SER A 184 -7.08 7.33 -18.30
N HIS A 185 -7.35 6.66 -17.17
CA HIS A 185 -7.37 7.26 -15.83
C HIS A 185 -6.01 7.23 -15.12
N ILE A 186 -5.00 6.56 -15.68
CA ILE A 186 -3.68 6.48 -15.06
C ILE A 186 -2.99 7.85 -15.15
N ARG A 187 -2.64 8.43 -14.00
CA ARG A 187 -1.96 9.71 -13.94
C ARG A 187 -0.46 9.52 -14.07
N GLN A 188 0.16 10.28 -14.98
CA GLN A 188 1.61 10.27 -15.13
C GLN A 188 2.28 10.92 -13.91
N MET A 189 3.28 10.24 -13.37
CA MET A 189 4.14 10.82 -12.33
C MET A 189 5.11 11.83 -12.98
N PRO A 190 5.40 12.97 -12.33
CA PRO A 190 6.34 13.97 -12.84
C PRO A 190 7.73 13.36 -13.11
N ASP A 191 8.39 13.78 -14.19
CA ASP A 191 9.69 13.22 -14.59
C ASP A 191 10.79 13.48 -13.54
N GLU A 192 10.71 14.61 -12.84
CA GLU A 192 11.60 14.93 -11.72
C GLU A 192 11.46 13.92 -10.57
N GLU A 193 10.22 13.60 -10.17
CA GLU A 193 9.95 12.58 -9.15
C GLU A 193 10.44 11.20 -9.62
N LYS A 194 10.16 10.81 -10.87
CA LYS A 194 10.62 9.54 -11.45
C LYS A 194 12.15 9.41 -11.39
N SER A 195 12.86 10.47 -11.77
CA SER A 195 14.32 10.50 -11.76
C SER A 195 14.90 10.36 -10.35
N VAL A 196 14.32 11.06 -9.36
CA VAL A 196 14.71 10.92 -7.95
C VAL A 196 14.48 9.50 -7.47
N LYS A 197 13.29 8.94 -7.71
CA LYS A 197 12.92 7.58 -7.32
C LYS A 197 13.85 6.52 -7.92
N TYR A 198 14.13 6.59 -9.22
CA TYR A 198 15.08 5.67 -9.87
C TYR A 198 16.49 5.77 -9.27
N SER A 199 16.98 6.99 -9.06
CA SER A 199 18.32 7.23 -8.51
C SER A 199 18.48 6.66 -7.11
N PHE A 200 17.49 6.87 -6.23
CA PHE A 200 17.51 6.33 -4.88
C PHE A 200 17.27 4.83 -4.82
N PHE A 201 16.40 4.28 -5.66
CA PHE A 201 16.24 2.83 -5.81
C PHE A 201 17.57 2.15 -6.13
N ARG A 202 18.29 2.65 -7.14
CA ARG A 202 19.62 2.12 -7.51
C ARG A 202 20.62 2.25 -6.38
N LYS A 203 20.72 3.44 -5.79
CA LYS A 203 21.63 3.71 -4.68
C LYS A 203 21.41 2.73 -3.52
N TRP A 204 20.18 2.61 -3.03
CA TRP A 204 19.87 1.72 -1.91
C TRP A 204 20.13 0.26 -2.25
N THR A 205 19.82 -0.16 -3.48
CA THR A 205 20.05 -1.54 -3.91
C THR A 205 21.55 -1.84 -4.01
N GLU A 206 22.33 -0.95 -4.63
CA GLU A 206 23.78 -1.12 -4.76
C GLU A 206 24.48 -1.11 -3.38
N GLU A 207 24.12 -0.16 -2.49
CA GLU A 207 24.66 -0.08 -1.12
C GLU A 207 24.31 -1.33 -0.29
N THR A 208 23.06 -1.80 -0.36
CA THR A 208 22.62 -3.00 0.36
C THR A 208 23.35 -4.24 -0.16
N LEU A 209 23.44 -4.41 -1.48
CA LEU A 209 24.14 -5.55 -2.09
C LEU A 209 25.63 -5.53 -1.76
N GLN A 210 26.25 -4.35 -1.69
CA GLN A 210 27.63 -4.22 -1.25
C GLN A 210 27.80 -4.65 0.21
N GLU A 211 26.90 -4.24 1.10
CA GLU A 211 26.98 -4.61 2.53
C GLU A 211 26.77 -6.10 2.75
N VAL A 212 25.74 -6.70 2.15
CA VAL A 212 25.47 -8.14 2.35
C VAL A 212 26.61 -9.02 1.83
N ARG A 213 27.32 -8.59 0.77
CA ARG A 213 28.52 -9.28 0.25
C ARG A 213 29.71 -9.21 1.20
N ARG A 214 29.77 -8.24 2.12
CA ARG A 214 30.83 -8.13 3.15
C ARG A 214 30.57 -9.02 4.36
N LEU A 215 29.31 -9.39 4.63
CA LEU A 215 28.92 -10.19 5.78
C LEU A 215 29.17 -11.68 5.51
N ASP A 216 29.57 -12.41 6.55
CA ASP A 216 29.63 -13.88 6.47
C ASP A 216 28.19 -14.45 6.43
N PRO A 217 27.79 -15.14 5.35
CA PRO A 217 26.43 -15.60 5.19
C PRO A 217 26.02 -16.68 6.19
N ASN A 218 26.96 -17.43 6.76
CA ASN A 218 26.66 -18.47 7.75
C ASN A 218 26.48 -17.87 9.16
N ILE A 219 27.19 -16.79 9.47
CA ILE A 219 27.13 -16.13 10.79
C ILE A 219 25.98 -15.12 10.85
N PHE A 220 25.76 -14.37 9.77
CA PHE A 220 24.81 -13.26 9.71
C PHE A 220 23.63 -13.52 8.78
N SER A 221 23.29 -14.78 8.52
CA SER A 221 22.18 -15.19 7.64
C SER A 221 20.90 -14.40 7.91
N ARG A 222 20.42 -14.35 9.15
CA ARG A 222 19.23 -13.58 9.54
C ARG A 222 19.40 -12.07 9.37
N GLY A 223 20.58 -11.53 9.67
CA GLY A 223 20.89 -10.11 9.48
C GLY A 223 20.84 -9.70 8.01
N ILE A 224 21.37 -10.56 7.13
CA ILE A 224 21.27 -10.39 5.68
C ILE A 224 19.81 -10.44 5.21
N SER A 225 19.00 -11.35 5.76
CA SER A 225 17.56 -11.40 5.46
C SER A 225 16.86 -10.09 5.78
N TYR A 226 17.15 -9.49 6.95
CA TYR A 226 16.58 -8.18 7.31
C TYR A 226 16.95 -7.08 6.34
N LEU A 227 18.21 -7.00 5.91
CA LEU A 227 18.66 -5.98 4.96
C LEU A 227 17.95 -6.14 3.60
N LEU A 228 17.84 -7.37 3.10
CA LEU A 228 17.22 -7.66 1.80
C LEU A 228 15.69 -7.44 1.83
N LEU A 229 15.01 -7.90 2.87
CA LEU A 229 13.58 -7.69 3.01
C LEU A 229 13.24 -6.21 3.28
N ASN A 230 14.04 -5.51 4.07
CA ASN A 230 13.90 -4.07 4.25
C ASN A 230 14.00 -3.34 2.92
N LEU A 231 15.00 -3.66 2.09
CA LEU A 231 15.14 -3.06 0.76
C LEU A 231 13.90 -3.29 -0.12
N ALA A 232 13.33 -4.50 -0.08
CA ALA A 232 12.11 -4.83 -0.83
C ALA A 232 10.93 -3.95 -0.39
N TYR A 233 10.64 -3.91 0.91
CA TYR A 233 9.49 -3.17 1.45
C TYR A 233 9.70 -1.65 1.45
N LYS A 234 10.94 -1.19 1.61
CA LYS A 234 11.32 0.21 1.41
C LYS A 234 11.07 0.65 -0.02
N THR A 235 11.39 -0.20 -0.99
CA THR A 235 11.11 0.07 -2.41
C THR A 235 9.60 0.13 -2.65
N ASP A 236 8.83 -0.83 -2.15
CA ASP A 236 7.35 -0.82 -2.22
C ASP A 236 6.76 0.47 -1.65
N TYR A 237 7.26 0.91 -0.48
CA TYR A 237 6.71 2.06 0.22
C TYR A 237 7.14 3.41 -0.36
N LEU A 238 8.44 3.60 -0.59
CA LEU A 238 8.99 4.92 -0.98
C LEU A 238 8.97 5.14 -2.48
N ILE A 239 9.21 4.10 -3.28
CA ILE A 239 9.24 4.20 -4.74
C ILE A 239 7.84 4.00 -5.32
N VAL A 240 7.08 3.04 -4.77
CA VAL A 240 5.74 2.65 -5.24
C VAL A 240 5.78 2.24 -6.72
N PRO A 241 6.59 1.23 -7.10
CA PRO A 241 6.64 0.77 -8.48
C PRO A 241 5.41 -0.07 -8.84
N HIS A 242 5.14 -0.18 -10.14
CA HIS A 242 4.18 -1.12 -10.72
C HIS A 242 4.87 -2.16 -11.62
N GLY A 243 4.13 -3.16 -12.13
CA GLY A 243 4.65 -4.14 -13.08
C GLY A 243 5.86 -4.93 -12.59
N THR A 244 6.90 -5.04 -13.41
CA THR A 244 8.03 -5.95 -13.21
C THR A 244 8.78 -5.76 -11.89
N VAL A 245 9.01 -4.53 -11.44
CA VAL A 245 9.71 -4.24 -10.18
C VAL A 245 8.82 -4.60 -9.00
N MET A 246 7.52 -4.32 -9.07
CA MET A 246 6.55 -4.73 -8.06
C MET A 246 6.50 -6.26 -7.94
N ASP A 247 6.40 -6.97 -9.06
CA ASP A 247 6.41 -8.44 -9.09
C ASP A 247 7.71 -9.00 -8.48
N ALA A 248 8.84 -8.34 -8.70
CA ALA A 248 10.12 -8.75 -8.13
C ALA A 248 10.15 -8.58 -6.61
N ILE A 249 9.58 -7.51 -6.06
CA ILE A 249 9.41 -7.31 -4.62
C ILE A 249 8.55 -8.43 -4.02
N GLU A 250 7.42 -8.76 -4.66
CA GLU A 250 6.57 -9.86 -4.22
C GLU A 250 7.28 -11.21 -4.29
N ARG A 251 8.09 -11.47 -5.33
CA ARG A 251 8.93 -12.67 -5.41
C ARG A 251 9.96 -12.73 -4.29
N VAL A 252 10.62 -11.62 -3.97
CA VAL A 252 11.58 -11.55 -2.84
C VAL A 252 10.89 -11.93 -1.53
N HIS A 253 9.68 -11.42 -1.29
CA HIS A 253 8.87 -11.80 -0.15
C HIS A 253 8.59 -13.32 -0.12
N ILE A 254 8.07 -13.86 -1.22
CA ILE A 254 7.73 -15.28 -1.33
C ILE A 254 8.95 -16.17 -1.12
N LEU A 255 10.10 -15.85 -1.74
CA LEU A 255 11.34 -16.62 -1.61
C LEU A 255 11.79 -16.80 -0.15
N TYR A 256 11.52 -15.81 0.71
CA TYR A 256 11.86 -15.90 2.12
C TYR A 256 10.81 -16.69 2.93
N PHE A 257 9.54 -16.32 2.78
CA PHE A 257 8.44 -16.82 3.63
C PHE A 257 7.78 -18.10 3.14
N ASN A 258 8.08 -18.60 1.94
CA ASN A 258 7.52 -19.86 1.48
C ASN A 258 7.98 -21.02 2.38
N GLU A 259 7.01 -21.61 3.08
CA GLU A 259 7.21 -22.72 4.03
C GLU A 259 7.39 -24.07 3.32
N ASN A 260 7.01 -24.17 2.04
CA ASN A 260 7.09 -25.41 1.27
C ASN A 260 8.49 -25.72 0.73
N GLU A 261 9.47 -24.86 1.00
CA GLU A 261 10.88 -25.07 0.64
C GLU A 261 11.70 -25.29 1.92
N ASP A 262 12.23 -26.50 2.11
CA ASP A 262 13.24 -26.86 3.12
C ASP A 262 14.60 -26.10 2.94
N ALA A 263 14.60 -25.03 2.12
CA ALA A 263 15.77 -24.26 1.76
C ALA A 263 16.33 -23.54 2.99
N ALA A 264 17.65 -23.63 3.17
CA ALA A 264 18.34 -22.94 4.24
C ALA A 264 18.25 -21.41 4.05
N ILE A 265 18.27 -20.64 5.14
CA ILE A 265 18.19 -19.16 5.09
C ILE A 265 19.26 -18.57 4.14
N VAL A 266 20.45 -19.18 4.09
CA VAL A 266 21.53 -18.77 3.18
C VAL A 266 21.14 -18.90 1.71
N GLU A 267 20.44 -19.97 1.35
CA GLU A 267 19.96 -20.21 -0.02
C GLU A 267 18.85 -19.24 -0.39
N LYS A 268 17.92 -18.98 0.54
CA LYS A 268 16.87 -17.96 0.41
C LYS A 268 17.48 -16.58 0.19
N ASN A 269 18.48 -16.20 0.98
CA ASN A 269 19.20 -14.93 0.81
C ASN A 269 19.90 -14.84 -0.55
N ALA A 270 20.56 -15.91 -1.00
CA ALA A 270 21.18 -15.94 -2.33
C ALA A 270 20.14 -15.78 -3.45
N ALA A 271 18.93 -16.33 -3.30
CA ALA A 271 17.84 -16.14 -4.25
C ALA A 271 17.33 -14.69 -4.26
N MET A 272 17.11 -14.08 -3.09
CA MET A 272 16.72 -12.67 -3.00
C MET A 272 17.77 -11.74 -3.62
N ILE A 273 19.06 -11.98 -3.37
CA ILE A 273 20.16 -11.21 -3.99
C ILE A 273 20.06 -11.24 -5.53
N ARG A 274 19.82 -12.41 -6.12
CA ARG A 274 19.66 -12.54 -7.58
C ARG A 274 18.48 -11.75 -8.12
N GLU A 275 17.37 -11.66 -7.40
CA GLU A 275 16.23 -10.82 -7.81
C GLU A 275 16.61 -9.33 -7.81
N PHE A 276 17.34 -8.84 -6.80
CA PHE A 276 17.85 -7.47 -6.79
C PHE A 276 18.86 -7.19 -7.90
N GLU A 277 19.75 -8.14 -8.20
CA GLU A 277 20.69 -8.02 -9.33
C GLU A 277 19.96 -7.93 -10.68
N LYS A 278 18.86 -8.68 -10.86
CA LYS A 278 18.00 -8.55 -12.05
C LYS A 278 17.33 -7.18 -12.10
N MET A 279 16.82 -6.67 -10.97
CA MET A 279 16.18 -5.35 -10.95
C MET A 279 17.17 -4.22 -11.30
N LEU A 280 18.44 -4.32 -10.90
CA LEU A 280 19.49 -3.36 -11.31
C LEU A 280 19.79 -3.37 -12.81
N ALA A 281 19.45 -4.44 -13.52
CA ALA A 281 19.63 -4.54 -14.97
C ALA A 281 18.50 -3.87 -15.77
N ILE A 282 17.41 -3.46 -15.10
CA ILE A 282 16.29 -2.75 -15.74
C ILE A 282 16.76 -1.40 -16.25
N LEU A 283 16.48 -1.11 -17.52
CA LEU A 283 16.88 0.15 -18.16
C LEU A 283 16.08 1.33 -17.56
N PRO A 284 16.67 2.54 -17.48
CA PRO A 284 15.99 3.71 -16.91
C PRO A 284 14.61 3.98 -17.51
N ASP A 285 14.49 3.90 -18.84
CA ASP A 285 13.22 4.13 -19.54
C ASP A 285 12.17 3.06 -19.23
N GLU A 286 12.59 1.82 -19.02
CA GLU A 286 11.71 0.70 -18.64
C GLU A 286 11.25 0.83 -17.19
N PHE A 287 12.14 1.25 -16.30
CA PHE A 287 11.81 1.56 -14.91
C PHE A 287 10.83 2.73 -14.81
N ASN A 288 11.08 3.81 -15.53
CA ASN A 288 10.25 5.02 -15.49
C ASN A 288 8.82 4.79 -16.01
N ARG A 289 8.60 3.82 -16.91
CA ARG A 289 7.26 3.41 -17.36
C ARG A 289 6.44 2.74 -16.26
N GLN A 290 7.10 2.17 -15.27
CA GLN A 290 6.48 1.51 -14.12
C GLN A 290 6.13 2.49 -12.99
N LEU A 291 6.46 3.78 -13.15
CA LEU A 291 6.20 4.83 -12.17
C LEU A 291 5.03 5.70 -12.64
N TYR A 292 3.84 5.41 -12.14
CA TYR A 292 2.63 6.17 -12.40
C TYR A 292 1.75 6.20 -11.16
N CYS A 293 0.82 7.14 -11.11
CA CYS A 293 -0.11 7.27 -10.00
C CYS A 293 -1.43 6.62 -10.36
N THR A 294 -1.89 5.72 -9.50
CA THR A 294 -3.22 5.11 -9.60
C THR A 294 -4.14 5.62 -8.50
N GLN A 295 -5.43 5.38 -8.72
CA GLN A 295 -6.49 5.59 -7.75
C GLN A 295 -7.04 4.22 -7.34
N THR A 296 -7.38 4.07 -6.07
CA THR A 296 -7.72 2.77 -5.51
C THR A 296 -8.96 2.87 -4.64
N THR A 297 -9.86 1.89 -4.77
CA THR A 297 -11.10 1.82 -3.98
C THR A 297 -10.98 0.86 -2.81
N PHE A 298 -10.26 -0.26 -2.99
CA PHE A 298 -10.14 -1.31 -1.99
C PHE A 298 -8.69 -1.55 -1.61
N GLY A 299 -8.42 -1.59 -0.31
CA GLY A 299 -7.13 -2.03 0.23
C GLY A 299 -6.92 -3.53 0.02
N ILE A 300 -5.67 -3.91 -0.25
CA ILE A 300 -5.24 -5.30 -0.46
C ILE A 300 -4.66 -5.95 0.80
N THR A 301 -4.31 -5.13 1.81
CA THR A 301 -3.72 -5.57 3.07
C THR A 301 -4.80 -5.85 4.11
N ASN A 302 -4.55 -6.81 4.99
CA ASN A 302 -5.41 -7.06 6.14
C ASN A 302 -5.23 -5.99 7.20
N PHE A 303 -6.27 -5.71 7.98
CA PHE A 303 -6.14 -4.79 9.10
C PHE A 303 -5.43 -5.44 10.29
N ALA A 304 -4.47 -4.74 10.89
CA ALA A 304 -3.83 -5.08 12.15
C ALA A 304 -4.28 -4.13 13.26
N THR A 305 -4.61 -4.69 14.42
CA THR A 305 -4.93 -3.92 15.62
C THR A 305 -3.66 -3.30 16.22
N PRO A 306 -3.78 -2.23 17.04
CA PRO A 306 -2.64 -1.67 17.76
C PRO A 306 -1.81 -2.72 18.52
N GLY A 307 -2.48 -3.67 19.19
CA GLY A 307 -1.81 -4.74 19.92
C GLY A 307 -0.99 -5.66 19.01
N GLN A 308 -1.53 -6.05 17.84
CA GLN A 308 -0.78 -6.85 16.87
C GLN A 308 0.45 -6.11 16.35
N VAL A 309 0.35 -4.80 16.10
CA VAL A 309 1.51 -3.98 15.70
C VAL A 309 2.54 -3.90 16.82
N ALA A 310 2.10 -3.72 18.07
CA ALA A 310 2.98 -3.67 19.24
C ALA A 310 3.75 -4.99 19.41
N ASP A 311 3.09 -6.14 19.28
CA ASP A 311 3.72 -7.46 19.38
C ASP A 311 4.84 -7.63 18.33
N ILE A 312 4.57 -7.26 17.07
CA ILE A 312 5.56 -7.28 15.98
C ILE A 312 6.76 -6.38 16.33
N ILE A 313 6.49 -5.16 16.80
CA ILE A 313 7.54 -4.20 17.18
C ILE A 313 8.40 -4.77 18.32
N TYR A 314 7.80 -5.28 19.40
CA TYR A 314 8.55 -5.80 20.54
C TYR A 314 9.43 -6.98 20.18
N GLU A 315 8.91 -7.91 19.38
CA GLU A 315 9.66 -9.09 18.93
C GLU A 315 10.90 -8.67 18.13
N LEU A 316 10.70 -7.85 17.09
CA LEU A 316 11.77 -7.48 16.16
C LEU A 316 12.75 -6.46 16.76
N LEU A 317 12.33 -5.63 17.71
CA LEU A 317 13.25 -4.72 18.42
C LEU A 317 14.29 -5.47 19.25
N GLN A 318 14.02 -6.69 19.72
CA GLN A 318 15.04 -7.49 20.39
C GLN A 318 16.21 -7.82 19.46
N ASP A 319 15.92 -8.12 18.20
CA ASP A 319 16.96 -8.38 17.19
C ASP A 319 17.80 -7.12 16.92
N ALA A 320 17.17 -5.95 16.77
CA ALA A 320 17.88 -4.67 16.61
C ALA A 320 18.82 -4.39 17.80
N LYS A 321 18.32 -4.61 19.02
CA LYS A 321 19.08 -4.44 20.26
C LYS A 321 20.29 -5.39 20.32
N GLU A 322 20.12 -6.64 19.93
CA GLU A 322 21.18 -7.64 19.93
C GLU A 322 22.28 -7.31 18.89
N TYR A 323 21.91 -6.93 17.67
CA TYR A 323 22.89 -6.52 16.66
C TYR A 323 23.66 -5.27 17.10
N LYS A 324 22.97 -4.31 17.74
CA LYS A 324 23.63 -3.12 18.31
C LYS A 324 24.62 -3.51 19.41
N ARG A 325 24.25 -4.44 20.32
CA ARG A 325 25.14 -4.96 21.37
C ARG A 325 26.40 -5.61 20.79
N ARG A 326 26.27 -6.30 19.66
CA ARG A 326 27.37 -6.93 18.90
C ARG A 326 28.14 -5.95 18.01
N LYS A 327 27.87 -4.64 18.09
CA LYS A 327 28.45 -3.56 17.27
C LYS A 327 28.19 -3.70 15.77
N GLN A 328 27.15 -4.45 15.38
CA GLN A 328 26.67 -4.57 14.00
C GLN A 328 25.66 -3.48 13.72
N LEU A 329 26.14 -2.23 13.63
CA LEU A 329 25.27 -1.04 13.59
C LEU A 329 24.46 -0.95 12.29
N THR A 330 25.03 -1.34 11.14
CA THR A 330 24.31 -1.37 9.86
C THR A 330 23.12 -2.31 9.91
N ILE A 331 23.31 -3.52 10.48
CA ILE A 331 22.22 -4.49 10.64
C ILE A 331 21.18 -3.97 11.62
N ALA A 332 21.59 -3.40 12.76
CA ALA A 332 20.66 -2.82 13.72
C ALA A 332 19.80 -1.69 13.10
N HIS A 333 20.41 -0.84 12.26
CA HIS A 333 19.70 0.18 11.48
C HIS A 333 18.71 -0.46 10.51
N GLY A 334 19.15 -1.46 9.74
CA GLY A 334 18.29 -2.19 8.82
C GLY A 334 17.10 -2.88 9.49
N VAL A 335 17.26 -3.37 10.72
CA VAL A 335 16.17 -4.00 11.48
C VAL A 335 15.13 -2.96 11.93
N VAL A 336 15.54 -1.80 12.46
CA VAL A 336 14.55 -0.79 12.87
C VAL A 336 13.81 -0.18 11.67
N GLU A 337 14.49 -0.04 10.53
CA GLU A 337 13.86 0.38 9.27
C GLU A 337 12.92 -0.73 8.73
N TYR A 338 13.36 -1.99 8.81
CA TYR A 338 12.57 -3.16 8.43
C TYR A 338 11.24 -3.21 9.17
N ILE A 339 11.22 -2.99 10.49
CA ILE A 339 9.99 -3.03 11.29
C ILE A 339 8.92 -2.10 10.72
N MET A 340 9.31 -0.85 10.40
CA MET A 340 8.37 0.13 9.85
C MET A 340 7.83 -0.31 8.50
N HIS A 341 8.72 -0.68 7.57
CA HIS A 341 8.31 -1.07 6.22
C HIS A 341 7.56 -2.41 6.20
N TYR A 342 7.91 -3.35 7.08
CA TYR A 342 7.18 -4.61 7.25
C TYR A 342 5.73 -4.35 7.65
N CYS A 343 5.51 -3.54 8.69
CA CYS A 343 4.16 -3.19 9.12
C CYS A 343 3.36 -2.55 7.98
N LEU A 344 3.96 -1.62 7.24
CA LEU A 344 3.32 -0.89 6.14
C LEU A 344 3.05 -1.73 4.88
N PHE A 345 3.87 -2.76 4.64
CA PHE A 345 3.69 -3.68 3.51
C PHE A 345 2.57 -4.68 3.76
N HIS A 346 2.48 -5.20 5.00
CA HIS A 346 1.60 -6.31 5.36
C HIS A 346 0.21 -5.87 5.79
N TYR A 347 0.10 -4.70 6.42
CA TYR A 347 -1.10 -4.34 7.16
C TYR A 347 -1.66 -2.96 6.82
N GLY A 348 -2.98 -2.90 6.72
CA GLY A 348 -3.72 -1.70 7.09
C GLY A 348 -3.68 -1.58 8.62
N MET A 349 -3.54 -0.39 9.16
CA MET A 349 -3.45 -0.17 10.61
C MET A 349 -4.02 1.21 10.93
N PRO A 350 -4.32 1.52 12.21
CA PRO A 350 -4.79 2.85 12.61
C PRO A 350 -3.94 3.98 12.04
N GLN A 351 -4.61 5.07 11.63
CA GLN A 351 -3.95 6.16 10.89
C GLN A 351 -2.80 6.78 11.70
N CYS A 352 -3.00 6.98 13.00
CA CYS A 352 -1.98 7.52 13.89
C CYS A 352 -0.70 6.66 13.92
N ILE A 353 -0.81 5.34 13.93
CA ILE A 353 0.33 4.43 13.89
C ILE A 353 1.06 4.57 12.56
N ARG A 354 0.35 4.53 11.43
CA ARG A 354 0.93 4.73 10.09
C ARG A 354 1.69 6.05 10.00
N GLU A 355 1.11 7.14 10.49
CA GLU A 355 1.71 8.47 10.49
C GLU A 355 2.97 8.52 11.37
N LEU A 356 2.96 7.89 12.54
CA LEU A 356 4.14 7.82 13.43
C LEU A 356 5.27 6.98 12.80
N LEU A 357 4.96 5.85 12.16
CA LEU A 357 5.97 5.08 11.41
C LEU A 357 6.56 5.92 10.28
N HIS A 358 5.74 6.71 9.57
CA HIS A 358 6.21 7.59 8.52
C HIS A 358 7.17 8.69 9.04
N VAL A 359 6.97 9.21 10.26
CA VAL A 359 7.94 10.12 10.90
C VAL A 359 9.31 9.45 11.05
N GLY A 360 9.34 8.20 11.50
CA GLY A 360 10.58 7.41 11.58
C GLY A 360 11.25 7.21 10.22
N ILE A 361 10.46 6.91 9.18
CA ILE A 361 10.95 6.77 7.81
C ILE A 361 11.55 8.08 7.29
N ARG A 362 10.91 9.24 7.55
CA ARG A 362 11.45 10.57 7.20
C ARG A 362 12.78 10.85 7.90
N VAL A 363 12.95 10.41 9.14
CA VAL A 363 14.22 10.54 9.86
C VAL A 363 15.33 9.70 9.24
N LEU A 364 15.06 8.45 8.87
CA LEU A 364 16.08 7.57 8.26
C LEU A 364 16.40 7.94 6.81
N ASN A 365 15.43 8.51 6.10
CA ASN A 365 15.52 8.76 4.67
C ASN A 365 15.51 10.25 4.29
N GLY A 366 15.98 11.15 5.18
CA GLY A 366 15.92 12.60 4.99
C GLY A 366 16.40 13.08 3.61
N THR A 367 17.56 12.60 3.15
CA THR A 367 18.10 12.97 1.81
C THR A 367 17.18 12.62 0.63
N TYR A 368 16.35 11.58 0.77
CA TYR A 368 15.37 11.20 -0.25
C TYR A 368 14.18 12.18 -0.25
N PHE A 369 13.66 12.52 0.93
CA PHE A 369 12.61 13.51 1.06
C PHE A 369 13.08 14.90 0.62
N GLU A 370 14.33 15.27 0.93
CA GLU A 370 14.95 16.51 0.42
C GLU A 370 14.99 16.52 -1.12
N ALA A 371 15.43 15.42 -1.74
CA ALA A 371 15.49 15.31 -3.19
C ALA A 371 14.10 15.35 -3.86
N LEU A 372 13.06 14.89 -3.16
CA LEU A 372 11.66 15.02 -3.59
C LEU A 372 11.08 16.43 -3.38
N GLY A 373 11.83 17.36 -2.78
CA GLY A 373 11.43 18.75 -2.56
C GLY A 373 10.77 19.03 -1.20
N PHE A 374 10.83 18.10 -0.24
CA PHE A 374 10.31 18.34 1.10
C PHE A 374 11.20 19.35 1.84
N THR A 375 10.59 20.43 2.32
CA THR A 375 11.31 21.53 2.98
C THR A 375 11.61 21.25 4.45
N GLU A 376 10.73 20.50 5.14
CA GLU A 376 10.97 20.08 6.52
C GLU A 376 11.88 18.86 6.59
N GLN A 377 13.07 19.04 7.18
CA GLN A 377 14.07 17.99 7.35
C GLN A 377 14.19 17.64 8.83
N PHE A 378 13.70 16.46 9.23
CA PHE A 378 13.72 16.02 10.63
C PHE A 378 15.11 15.65 11.14
N PHE A 379 15.99 15.19 10.25
CA PHE A 379 17.33 14.77 10.60
C PHE A 379 18.32 15.08 9.47
N ASN A 380 19.46 15.67 9.83
CA ASN A 380 20.57 15.90 8.91
C ASN A 380 21.68 14.86 9.18
N PRO A 381 21.94 13.94 8.24
CA PRO A 381 22.94 12.89 8.42
C PRO A 381 24.39 13.41 8.41
N ASN A 382 24.66 14.54 7.76
CA ASN A 382 26.02 15.10 7.68
C ASN A 382 26.48 15.70 9.00
N THR A 383 25.56 16.30 9.76
CA THR A 383 25.82 16.95 11.05
C THR A 383 25.36 16.11 12.24
N ASN A 384 24.70 14.97 11.99
CA ASN A 384 24.03 14.13 13.00
C ASN A 384 23.14 14.97 13.95
N SER A 385 22.34 15.88 13.37
CA SER A 385 21.51 16.81 14.13
C SER A 385 20.02 16.66 13.77
N PHE A 386 19.16 16.77 14.78
CA PHE A 386 17.72 16.66 14.64
C PHE A 386 17.03 18.02 14.71
N ASP A 387 16.02 18.23 13.88
CA ASP A 387 15.04 19.30 14.05
C ASP A 387 13.98 18.85 15.07
N LYS A 388 14.34 18.92 16.35
CA LYS A 388 13.44 18.54 17.45
C LYS A 388 12.14 19.35 17.47
N PRO A 389 12.15 20.68 17.21
CA PRO A 389 10.91 21.45 17.07
C PRO A 389 9.97 20.89 15.99
N ALA A 390 10.46 20.62 14.78
CA ALA A 390 9.65 20.08 13.69
C ALA A 390 9.07 18.70 14.04
N ILE A 391 9.91 17.79 14.54
CA ILE A 391 9.48 16.45 14.98
C ILE A 391 8.39 16.55 16.05
N LYS A 392 8.60 17.37 17.09
CA LYS A 392 7.63 17.55 18.17
C LYS A 392 6.31 18.12 17.66
N HIS A 393 6.36 19.08 16.75
CA HIS A 393 5.18 19.66 16.13
C HIS A 393 4.38 18.60 15.37
N CYS A 394 5.06 17.85 14.48
CA CYS A 394 4.47 16.77 13.69
C CYS A 394 3.81 15.70 14.58
N VAL A 395 4.55 15.16 15.56
CA VAL A 395 4.04 14.12 16.47
C VAL A 395 2.87 14.62 17.32
N SER A 396 2.93 15.85 17.83
CA SER A 396 1.84 16.43 18.62
C SER A 396 0.56 16.61 17.78
N ALA A 397 0.71 16.92 16.50
CA ALA A 397 -0.42 17.03 15.57
C ALA A 397 -1.08 15.67 15.32
N ILE A 398 -0.27 14.63 15.12
CA ILE A 398 -0.74 13.25 15.00
C ILE A 398 -1.52 12.86 16.26
N GLY A 399 -0.95 13.08 17.45
CA GLY A 399 -1.59 12.75 18.72
C GLY A 399 -2.93 13.46 18.94
N LYS A 400 -3.03 14.75 18.56
CA LYS A 400 -4.31 15.48 18.63
C LYS A 400 -5.41 14.87 17.77
N ARG A 401 -5.07 14.29 16.62
CA ARG A 401 -6.03 13.57 15.76
C ARG A 401 -6.35 12.21 16.35
N ALA A 402 -5.32 11.48 16.81
CA ALA A 402 -5.46 10.17 17.42
C ALA A 402 -6.44 10.19 18.61
N LEU A 403 -6.45 11.26 19.40
CA LEU A 403 -7.38 11.44 20.54
C LEU A 403 -8.87 11.42 20.17
N LYS A 404 -9.23 11.60 18.88
CA LYS A 404 -10.62 11.46 18.43
C LYS A 404 -11.07 10.01 18.43
N ASP A 405 -10.18 9.13 17.98
CA ASP A 405 -10.45 7.70 17.84
C ASP A 405 -10.05 6.94 19.12
N TYR A 406 -9.00 7.41 19.81
CA TYR A 406 -8.41 6.80 21.01
C TYR A 406 -8.28 7.84 22.14
N PRO A 407 -9.31 8.07 22.98
CA PRO A 407 -9.31 9.12 23.99
C PRO A 407 -8.23 8.99 25.07
N LEU A 408 -7.68 7.79 25.26
CA LEU A 408 -6.58 7.53 26.20
C LEU A 408 -5.18 7.59 25.55
N PHE A 409 -5.08 8.01 24.28
CA PHE A 409 -3.81 8.12 23.56
C PHE A 409 -2.80 9.01 24.29
N ASP A 410 -1.64 8.44 24.64
CA ASP A 410 -0.70 9.01 25.59
C ASP A 410 0.77 9.03 25.11
N PHE A 411 1.01 9.01 23.80
CA PHE A 411 2.35 9.09 23.21
C PHE A 411 3.18 10.25 23.79
N ASP A 412 4.33 9.96 24.42
CA ASP A 412 5.22 10.95 25.02
C ASP A 412 6.51 11.15 24.20
N VAL A 413 6.59 12.31 23.55
CA VAL A 413 7.77 12.77 22.79
C VAL A 413 9.06 12.86 23.63
N LYS A 414 8.96 12.89 24.96
CA LYS A 414 10.14 12.90 25.86
C LYS A 414 10.87 11.56 25.89
N ASN A 415 10.20 10.46 25.53
CA ASN A 415 10.80 9.13 25.49
C ASN A 415 11.67 8.91 24.24
N LEU A 416 11.65 9.86 23.29
CA LEU A 416 12.43 9.78 22.06
C LEU A 416 13.92 10.08 22.27
N ASP A 417 14.77 9.23 21.71
CA ASP A 417 16.22 9.27 21.85
C ASP A 417 16.90 9.90 20.64
N TYR A 418 17.46 11.10 20.83
CA TYR A 418 18.08 11.89 19.76
C TYR A 418 19.60 11.68 19.63
N ARG A 419 20.16 10.55 20.10
CA ARG A 419 21.61 10.25 19.98
C ARG A 419 22.05 9.96 18.55
N SER A 420 21.23 9.20 17.83
CA SER A 420 21.44 8.83 16.43
C SER A 420 20.09 8.54 15.76
N ALA A 421 20.03 8.57 14.43
CA ALA A 421 18.80 8.24 13.69
C ALA A 421 18.25 6.84 14.06
N THR A 422 19.13 5.85 14.23
CA THR A 422 18.76 4.50 14.65
C THR A 422 18.20 4.49 16.07
N ASP A 423 18.80 5.23 17.00
CA ASP A 423 18.30 5.35 18.38
C ASP A 423 16.93 6.02 18.44
N PHE A 424 16.75 7.06 17.63
CA PHE A 424 15.48 7.76 17.51
C PHE A 424 14.39 6.81 17.06
N VAL A 425 14.58 6.09 15.94
CA VAL A 425 13.57 5.16 15.42
C VAL A 425 13.34 3.99 16.38
N TYR A 426 14.38 3.46 17.02
CA TYR A 426 14.21 2.44 18.05
C TYR A 426 13.28 2.92 19.17
N SER A 427 13.53 4.11 19.73
CA SER A 427 12.71 4.68 20.80
C SER A 427 11.31 5.08 20.34
N LEU A 428 11.16 5.55 19.10
CA LEU A 428 9.87 5.86 18.47
C LEU A 428 9.01 4.60 18.34
N LEU A 429 9.57 3.52 17.80
CA LEU A 429 8.88 2.24 17.69
C LEU A 429 8.44 1.72 19.06
N LEU A 430 9.32 1.80 20.05
CA LEU A 430 8.99 1.40 21.41
C LEU A 430 7.85 2.25 22.00
N GLU A 431 7.85 3.55 21.75
CA GLU A 431 6.76 4.45 22.20
C GLU A 431 5.45 4.15 21.48
N ILE A 432 5.49 3.89 20.16
CA ILE A 432 4.32 3.44 19.40
C ILE A 432 3.72 2.17 20.02
N ALA A 433 4.55 1.20 20.37
CA ALA A 433 4.10 -0.07 20.95
C ALA A 433 3.56 0.07 22.38
N ASN A 434 4.10 1.00 23.17
CA ASN A 434 3.69 1.24 24.56
C ASN A 434 2.45 2.14 24.70
N CYS A 435 2.12 2.91 23.66
CA CYS A 435 1.03 3.88 23.70
C CYS A 435 -0.33 3.21 23.96
N ASN A 436 -1.21 3.90 24.65
CA ASN A 436 -2.56 3.43 24.94
C ASN A 436 -3.53 3.76 23.79
N TYR A 437 -4.05 2.72 23.15
CA TYR A 437 -5.03 2.84 22.05
C TYR A 437 -6.42 2.35 22.48
N ASN A 438 -6.76 2.46 23.75
CA ASN A 438 -8.09 2.10 24.24
C ASN A 438 -9.07 3.26 24.14
N ASP A 439 -10.32 2.91 23.86
CA ASP A 439 -11.40 3.87 23.72
C ASP A 439 -11.99 4.28 25.08
N ARG A 440 -11.58 3.61 26.18
CA ARG A 440 -12.12 3.73 27.56
C ARG A 440 -11.13 3.38 28.65
#